data_AF-A0A7Y6PQD7-F1
#
_entry.id   AF-A0A7Y6PQD7-F1
#
_cell.length_a   1.000
_cell.length_b   1.000
_cell.length_c   1.000
_cell.angle_alpha   90.00
_cell.angle_beta   90.00
_cell.angle_gamma   90.00
#
_symmetry.space_group_name_H-M   'P 1'
#
loop_
_entity.id
_entity.type
_entity.pdbx_description
1 polymer ?
#
loop_
_entity_poly.entity_id
_entity_poly.type
_entity_poly.pdbx_seq_one_letter_code
_entity_poly.pdbx_strand_id
1 'polypeptide(L)'
;MKRFGAMALAKPNTPVTHLRTLADVLASLVVLTGAEEARAAAEPLMSLCAPALGQAGRTFDSLDPPRVAIQVLSFVNAAEVCGAARGLVEASPAKAWLEAIAAKKRDDLLLYRCGLVAVCLGEPELAAKLVGGGKLPATLAPGESFGFNVQGFVRYLATAMNVGADSEAVRPAWESFVEGFPKNKAAERASWSDLLWAARAYFAGVGGRPVARVGESLHARVKPV
;
A
#
# COMPACT_ATOMS: atom_id res chain seq x y z
N MET A 1 3.72 42.35 -14.72
CA MET A 1 3.69 40.89 -14.97
C MET A 1 4.96 40.12 -14.57
N LYS A 2 6.16 40.73 -14.41
CA LYS A 2 7.41 39.99 -14.07
C LYS A 2 7.51 39.44 -12.63
N ARG A 3 6.66 39.87 -11.68
CA ARG A 3 6.75 39.47 -10.25
C ARG A 3 5.98 38.19 -9.88
N PHE A 4 5.02 37.75 -10.68
CA PHE A 4 4.23 36.54 -10.38
C PHE A 4 4.89 35.24 -10.85
N GLY A 5 5.73 35.28 -11.89
CA GLY A 5 6.48 34.11 -12.37
C GLY A 5 7.53 33.60 -11.38
N ALA A 6 8.16 34.50 -10.62
CA ALA A 6 9.16 34.14 -9.63
C ALA A 6 8.57 33.41 -8.41
N MET A 7 7.31 33.67 -8.04
CA MET A 7 6.64 32.98 -6.94
C MET A 7 6.18 31.56 -7.33
N ALA A 8 5.71 31.36 -8.57
CA ALA A 8 5.33 30.04 -9.09
C ALA A 8 6.54 29.08 -9.18
N LEU A 9 7.74 29.63 -9.44
CA LEU A 9 9.02 28.90 -9.48
C LEU A 9 9.76 28.87 -8.12
N ALA A 10 9.25 29.55 -7.09
CA ALA A 10 9.80 29.48 -5.74
C ALA A 10 9.21 28.32 -4.91
N LYS A 11 8.04 27.78 -5.31
CA LYS A 11 7.45 26.53 -4.76
C LYS A 11 6.98 25.55 -5.86
N PRO A 12 7.84 25.18 -6.83
CA PRO A 12 7.47 24.31 -7.94
C PRO A 12 7.38 22.82 -7.55
N ASN A 13 7.85 22.46 -6.35
CA ASN A 13 8.06 21.08 -5.93
C ASN A 13 7.49 20.83 -4.53
N THR A 14 6.17 20.64 -4.43
CA THR A 14 5.64 19.73 -3.39
C THR A 14 5.32 18.39 -4.07
N PRO A 15 6.35 17.61 -4.48
CA PRO A 15 6.16 16.41 -5.29
C PRO A 15 5.23 15.41 -4.61
N VAL A 16 5.15 15.45 -3.27
CA VAL A 16 4.27 14.60 -2.45
C VAL A 16 2.83 14.62 -2.93
N THR A 17 2.27 15.80 -3.24
CA THR A 17 0.86 15.92 -3.64
C THR A 17 0.62 15.30 -5.01
N HIS A 18 1.54 15.50 -5.95
CA HIS A 18 1.46 14.94 -7.31
C HIS A 18 1.72 13.43 -7.33
N LEU A 19 2.66 12.95 -6.53
CA LEU A 19 2.94 11.53 -6.36
C LEU A 19 1.77 10.80 -5.69
N ARG A 20 1.14 11.45 -4.69
CA ARG A 20 -0.11 10.94 -4.11
C ARG A 20 -1.19 10.76 -5.17
N THR A 21 -1.35 11.75 -6.03
CA THR A 21 -2.30 11.66 -7.15
C THR A 21 -1.91 10.55 -8.11
N LEU A 22 -0.63 10.39 -8.47
CA LEU A 22 -0.23 9.36 -9.44
C LEU A 22 -0.44 7.94 -8.92
N ALA A 23 -0.01 7.66 -7.69
CA ALA A 23 -0.20 6.36 -7.06
C ALA A 23 -1.70 6.03 -6.92
N ASP A 24 -2.50 6.99 -6.43
CA ASP A 24 -3.94 6.79 -6.24
C ASP A 24 -4.73 6.71 -7.55
N VAL A 25 -4.28 7.40 -8.61
CA VAL A 25 -4.85 7.30 -9.96
C VAL A 25 -4.56 5.95 -10.58
N LEU A 26 -3.30 5.48 -10.55
CA LEU A 26 -3.01 4.14 -11.09
C LEU A 26 -3.73 3.07 -10.28
N ALA A 27 -3.78 3.22 -8.95
CA ALA A 27 -4.54 2.33 -8.09
C ALA A 27 -6.03 2.31 -8.43
N SER A 28 -6.65 3.47 -8.66
CA SER A 28 -8.06 3.54 -9.03
C SER A 28 -8.32 2.92 -10.41
N LEU A 29 -7.42 3.07 -11.38
CA LEU A 29 -7.52 2.39 -12.67
C LEU A 29 -7.51 0.87 -12.50
N VAL A 30 -6.56 0.32 -11.72
CA VAL A 30 -6.53 -1.13 -11.46
C VAL A 30 -7.86 -1.63 -10.88
N VAL A 31 -8.40 -0.88 -9.92
CA VAL A 31 -9.63 -1.28 -9.22
C VAL A 31 -10.87 -1.12 -10.11
N LEU A 32 -10.99 0.00 -10.82
CA LEU A 32 -12.22 0.39 -11.52
C LEU A 32 -12.29 -0.14 -12.96
N THR A 33 -11.17 -0.16 -13.68
CA THR A 33 -11.14 -0.56 -15.10
C THR A 33 -10.58 -1.96 -15.30
N GLY A 34 -9.75 -2.44 -14.36
CA GLY A 34 -9.11 -3.75 -14.46
C GLY A 34 -7.60 -3.65 -14.69
N ALA A 35 -6.92 -4.79 -14.57
CA ALA A 35 -5.46 -4.86 -14.62
C ALA A 35 -4.89 -4.63 -16.04
N GLU A 36 -5.62 -4.99 -17.09
CA GLU A 36 -5.15 -4.86 -18.47
C GLU A 36 -5.08 -3.39 -18.89
N GLU A 37 -6.16 -2.65 -18.70
CA GLU A 37 -6.27 -1.22 -18.97
C GLU A 37 -5.28 -0.42 -18.11
N ALA A 38 -5.17 -0.77 -16.82
CA ALA A 38 -4.21 -0.14 -15.93
C ALA A 38 -2.76 -0.41 -16.32
N ARG A 39 -2.45 -1.62 -16.83
CA ARG A 39 -1.11 -1.95 -17.34
C ARG A 39 -0.74 -1.09 -18.54
N ALA A 40 -1.65 -0.97 -19.51
CA ALA A 40 -1.45 -0.13 -20.70
C ALA A 40 -1.21 1.35 -20.31
N ALA A 41 -1.93 1.86 -19.31
CA ALA A 41 -1.73 3.21 -18.79
C ALA A 41 -0.40 3.38 -18.01
N ALA A 42 0.07 2.33 -17.33
CA ALA A 42 1.29 2.35 -16.55
C ALA A 42 2.56 2.25 -17.41
N GLU A 43 2.51 1.52 -18.53
CA GLU A 43 3.69 1.15 -19.33
C GLU A 43 4.63 2.33 -19.69
N PRO A 44 4.14 3.52 -20.11
CA PRO A 44 5.00 4.67 -20.40
C PRO A 44 5.78 5.21 -19.19
N LEU A 45 5.35 4.87 -17.97
CA LEU A 45 5.89 5.38 -16.72
C LEU A 45 6.86 4.41 -16.03
N MET A 46 7.00 3.16 -16.53
CA MET A 46 7.76 2.11 -15.84
C MET A 46 9.26 2.41 -15.72
N SER A 47 9.82 3.16 -16.67
CA SER A 47 11.20 3.64 -16.61
C SER A 47 11.48 4.54 -15.40
N LEU A 48 10.44 5.10 -14.77
CA LEU A 48 10.56 5.96 -13.60
C LEU A 48 10.57 5.19 -12.28
N CYS A 49 10.11 3.93 -12.24
CA CYS A 49 9.96 3.16 -11.00
C CYS A 49 11.30 2.91 -10.29
N ALA A 50 12.28 2.34 -11.00
CA ALA A 50 13.58 2.01 -10.39
C ALA A 50 14.37 3.27 -9.95
N PRO A 51 14.47 4.34 -10.76
CA PRO A 51 15.08 5.59 -10.31
C PRO A 51 14.38 6.21 -9.09
N ALA A 52 13.04 6.20 -9.07
CA ALA A 52 12.28 6.75 -7.95
C ALA A 52 12.51 5.97 -6.65
N LEU A 53 12.57 4.64 -6.72
CA LEU A 53 12.92 3.79 -5.57
C LEU A 53 14.37 4.03 -5.10
N GLY A 54 15.32 4.15 -6.04
CA GLY A 54 16.70 4.46 -5.70
C GLY A 54 16.87 5.84 -5.05
N GLN A 55 16.11 6.84 -5.51
CA GLN A 55 16.10 8.16 -4.90
C GLN A 55 15.42 8.15 -3.53
N ALA A 56 14.24 7.54 -3.39
CA ALA A 56 13.60 7.38 -2.09
C ALA A 56 14.53 6.66 -1.10
N GLY A 57 15.21 5.60 -1.58
CA GLY A 57 16.26 4.84 -0.91
C GLY A 57 17.34 5.70 -0.25
N ARG A 58 17.94 6.62 -1.02
CA ARG A 58 19.01 7.52 -0.54
C ARG A 58 18.51 8.63 0.38
N THR A 59 17.24 8.98 0.29
CA THR A 59 16.65 10.11 1.02
C THR A 59 15.98 9.67 2.33
N PHE A 60 15.98 8.37 2.62
CA PHE A 60 15.42 7.84 3.87
C PHE A 60 16.10 8.33 5.15
N ASP A 61 17.33 8.85 5.02
CA ASP A 61 18.08 9.46 6.13
C ASP A 61 17.98 10.99 6.18
N SER A 62 17.52 11.67 5.11
CA SER A 62 17.51 13.14 5.03
C SER A 62 16.16 13.72 4.59
N LEU A 63 15.41 14.25 5.55
CA LEU A 63 14.43 15.34 5.39
C LEU A 63 13.18 15.13 4.50
N ASP A 64 12.99 14.03 3.78
CA ASP A 64 11.71 13.83 3.06
C ASP A 64 10.61 13.35 4.02
N PRO A 65 9.36 13.86 3.91
CA PRO A 65 8.27 13.33 4.70
C PRO A 65 8.10 11.84 4.35
N PRO A 66 7.97 10.93 5.33
CA PRO A 66 7.68 9.50 5.10
C PRO A 66 6.54 9.23 4.10
N ARG A 67 5.67 10.23 3.91
CA ARG A 67 4.60 10.26 2.92
C ARG A 67 5.11 10.11 1.48
N VAL A 68 6.23 10.73 1.08
CA VAL A 68 6.77 10.64 -0.29
C VAL A 68 7.12 9.20 -0.63
N ALA A 69 7.89 8.55 0.24
CA ALA A 69 8.32 7.18 0.04
C ALA A 69 7.14 6.21 -0.05
N ILE A 70 6.12 6.39 0.80
CA ILE A 70 4.90 5.58 0.71
C ILE A 70 4.19 5.76 -0.63
N GLN A 71 4.18 6.98 -1.21
CA GLN A 71 3.59 7.20 -2.52
C GLN A 71 4.41 6.55 -3.64
N VAL A 72 5.74 6.63 -3.58
CA VAL A 72 6.61 5.93 -4.53
C VAL A 72 6.38 4.42 -4.46
N LEU A 73 6.39 3.85 -3.26
CA LEU A 73 6.12 2.43 -3.04
C LEU A 73 4.71 2.05 -3.52
N SER A 74 3.71 2.90 -3.29
CA SER A 74 2.33 2.65 -3.72
C SER A 74 2.18 2.70 -5.24
N PHE A 75 2.88 3.62 -5.92
CA PHE A 75 2.93 3.66 -7.37
C PHE A 75 3.57 2.41 -7.95
N VAL A 76 4.72 1.97 -7.41
CA VAL A 76 5.38 0.73 -7.83
C VAL A 76 4.51 -0.48 -7.53
N ASN A 77 3.85 -0.54 -6.37
CA ASN A 77 2.91 -1.60 -6.05
C ASN A 77 1.77 -1.66 -7.06
N ALA A 78 1.18 -0.52 -7.43
CA ALA A 78 0.13 -0.45 -8.43
C ALA A 78 0.60 -0.92 -9.82
N ALA A 79 1.86 -0.65 -10.18
CA ALA A 79 2.49 -1.19 -11.38
C ALA A 79 2.73 -2.72 -11.31
N GLU A 80 3.15 -3.24 -10.16
CA GLU A 80 3.36 -4.68 -9.98
C GLU A 80 2.06 -5.47 -9.98
N VAL A 81 1.03 -4.99 -9.30
CA VAL A 81 -0.26 -5.70 -9.19
C VAL A 81 -1.05 -5.73 -10.48
N CYS A 82 -0.79 -4.81 -11.42
CA CYS A 82 -1.30 -4.88 -12.78
C CYS A 82 -0.36 -5.61 -13.75
N GLY A 83 0.84 -6.01 -13.29
CA GLY A 83 1.83 -6.74 -14.10
C GLY A 83 2.67 -5.89 -15.03
N ALA A 84 2.67 -4.56 -14.89
CA ALA A 84 3.55 -3.66 -15.64
C ALA A 84 4.99 -3.66 -15.12
N ALA A 85 5.19 -4.01 -13.84
CA ALA A 85 6.48 -4.18 -13.20
C ALA A 85 6.55 -5.50 -12.41
N ARG A 86 7.75 -5.91 -11.98
CA ARG A 86 7.94 -7.13 -11.19
C ARG A 86 9.09 -6.99 -10.19
N GLY A 87 8.83 -7.34 -8.93
CA GLY A 87 9.86 -7.55 -7.89
C GLY A 87 10.60 -6.28 -7.42
N LEU A 88 10.18 -5.10 -7.87
CA LEU A 88 10.76 -3.82 -7.49
C LEU A 88 10.42 -3.42 -6.04
N VAL A 89 9.21 -3.73 -5.55
CA VAL A 89 8.85 -3.47 -4.14
C VAL A 89 9.73 -4.30 -3.20
N GLU A 90 9.87 -5.60 -3.49
CA GLU A 90 10.66 -6.53 -2.68
C GLU A 90 12.15 -6.21 -2.72
N ALA A 91 12.68 -5.83 -3.90
CA ALA A 91 14.07 -5.41 -4.06
C ALA A 91 14.37 -4.00 -3.51
N SER A 92 13.35 -3.25 -3.05
CA SER A 92 13.53 -1.89 -2.56
C SER A 92 14.11 -1.85 -1.13
N PRO A 93 14.73 -0.74 -0.71
CA PRO A 93 15.17 -0.55 0.68
C PRO A 93 14.01 -0.27 1.67
N ALA A 94 12.76 -0.62 1.32
CA ALA A 94 11.58 -0.32 2.12
C ALA A 94 11.64 -0.94 3.51
N LYS A 95 12.16 -2.16 3.68
CA LYS A 95 12.26 -2.80 5.00
C LYS A 95 13.06 -1.96 6.00
N ALA A 96 14.29 -1.58 5.64
CA ALA A 96 15.16 -0.77 6.50
C ALA A 96 14.51 0.59 6.84
N TRP A 97 13.84 1.20 5.87
CA TRP A 97 13.07 2.42 6.11
C TRP A 97 11.92 2.20 7.10
N LEU A 98 11.13 1.14 6.94
CA LEU A 98 10.01 0.82 7.83
C LEU A 98 10.49 0.56 9.27
N GLU A 99 11.64 -0.10 9.44
CA GLU A 99 12.29 -0.29 10.75
C GLU A 99 12.65 1.06 11.40
N ALA A 100 13.22 1.99 10.62
CA ALA A 100 13.52 3.34 11.08
C ALA A 100 12.27 4.17 11.42
N ILE A 101 11.17 3.97 10.69
CA ILE A 101 9.86 4.58 10.99
C ILE A 101 9.31 4.03 12.31
N ALA A 102 9.39 2.71 12.53
CA ALA A 102 8.91 2.05 13.74
C ALA A 102 9.66 2.46 15.02
N ALA A 103 10.82 3.12 14.91
CA ALA A 103 11.60 3.61 16.04
C ALA A 103 11.19 5.02 16.53
N LYS A 104 10.29 5.72 15.82
CA LYS A 104 9.91 7.11 16.12
C LYS A 104 8.40 7.23 16.28
N LYS A 105 7.95 8.18 17.12
CA LYS A 105 6.52 8.53 17.20
C LYS A 105 6.06 9.17 15.89
N ARG A 106 4.96 8.68 15.33
CA ARG A 106 4.38 9.08 14.04
C ARG A 106 2.86 9.16 14.15
N ASP A 107 2.23 9.73 13.13
CA ASP A 107 0.77 9.74 13.04
C ASP A 107 0.23 8.35 12.67
N ASP A 108 -0.94 8.01 13.23
CA ASP A 108 -1.57 6.69 13.09
C ASP A 108 -1.88 6.31 11.63
N LEU A 109 -2.20 7.32 10.81
CA LEU A 109 -2.47 7.18 9.38
C LEU A 109 -1.21 6.74 8.61
N LEU A 110 -0.06 7.35 8.90
CA LEU A 110 1.22 6.89 8.35
C LEU A 110 1.56 5.48 8.84
N LEU A 111 1.39 5.22 10.13
CA LEU A 111 1.77 3.96 10.75
C LEU A 111 1.01 2.76 10.18
N TYR A 112 -0.31 2.85 9.98
CA TYR A 112 -1.05 1.73 9.40
C TYR A 112 -0.65 1.48 7.95
N ARG A 113 -0.38 2.54 7.17
CA ARG A 113 0.08 2.41 5.78
C ARG A 113 1.43 1.72 5.70
N CYS A 114 2.36 2.11 6.57
CA CYS A 114 3.63 1.43 6.72
C CYS A 114 3.41 -0.05 7.12
N GLY A 115 2.45 -0.31 8.01
CA GLY A 115 2.06 -1.67 8.39
C GLY A 115 1.60 -2.50 7.19
N LEU A 116 0.75 -1.97 6.32
CA LEU A 116 0.32 -2.65 5.09
C LEU A 116 1.51 -3.00 4.18
N VAL A 117 2.45 -2.08 4.00
CA VAL A 117 3.69 -2.35 3.23
C VAL A 117 4.51 -3.45 3.89
N ALA A 118 4.70 -3.41 5.22
CA ALA A 118 5.44 -4.42 5.95
C ALA A 118 4.82 -5.83 5.82
N VAL A 119 3.49 -5.94 5.88
CA VAL A 119 2.78 -7.20 5.61
C VAL A 119 3.09 -7.71 4.21
N CYS A 120 3.04 -6.83 3.20
CA CYS A 120 3.32 -7.21 1.81
C CYS A 120 4.79 -7.55 1.52
N LEU A 121 5.71 -7.14 2.39
CA LEU A 121 7.12 -7.54 2.35
C LEU A 121 7.40 -8.84 3.10
N GLY A 122 6.37 -9.49 3.68
CA GLY A 122 6.55 -10.70 4.48
C GLY A 122 7.13 -10.44 5.88
N GLU A 123 6.93 -9.24 6.42
CA GLU A 123 7.50 -8.81 7.72
C GLU A 123 6.37 -8.63 8.76
N PRO A 124 5.70 -9.70 9.21
CA PRO A 124 4.52 -9.60 10.07
C PRO A 124 4.83 -8.98 11.44
N GLU A 125 6.00 -9.26 12.03
CA GLU A 125 6.41 -8.67 13.31
C GLU A 125 6.61 -7.15 13.19
N LEU A 126 7.21 -6.70 12.09
CA LEU A 126 7.40 -5.28 11.81
C LEU A 126 6.05 -4.59 11.59
N ALA A 127 5.13 -5.22 10.86
CA ALA A 127 3.78 -4.72 10.69
C ALA A 127 3.06 -4.56 12.05
N ALA A 128 3.17 -5.56 12.93
CA ALA A 128 2.60 -5.51 14.27
C ALA A 128 3.17 -4.36 15.11
N LYS A 129 4.49 -4.16 15.03
CA LYS A 129 5.19 -3.05 15.70
C LYS A 129 4.68 -1.69 15.22
N LEU A 130 4.40 -1.55 13.93
CA LEU A 130 3.92 -0.30 13.32
C LEU A 130 2.48 0.05 13.74
N VAL A 131 1.57 -0.92 13.84
CA VAL A 131 0.12 -0.63 13.97
C VAL A 131 -0.49 -0.81 15.38
N GLY A 132 0.32 -1.17 16.38
CA GLY A 132 -0.18 -1.32 17.75
C GLY A 132 0.87 -1.78 18.76
N GLY A 133 2.00 -2.32 18.29
CA GLY A 133 3.05 -2.85 19.16
C GLY A 133 2.72 -4.23 19.74
N GLY A 134 3.68 -4.81 20.45
CA GLY A 134 3.52 -6.10 21.14
C GLY A 134 3.61 -7.33 20.23
N LYS A 135 3.66 -8.51 20.85
CA LYS A 135 3.75 -9.81 20.16
C LYS A 135 2.48 -10.12 19.39
N LEU A 136 2.62 -10.70 18.20
CA LEU A 136 1.48 -11.25 17.47
C LEU A 136 0.87 -12.42 18.25
N PRO A 137 -0.45 -12.63 18.18
CA PRO A 137 -1.09 -13.83 18.70
C PRO A 137 -0.50 -15.11 18.10
N ALA A 138 -0.47 -16.19 18.88
CA ALA A 138 -0.03 -17.50 18.40
C ALA A 138 -1.09 -18.20 17.52
N THR A 139 -2.33 -17.69 17.52
CA THR A 139 -3.47 -18.26 16.79
C THR A 139 -4.25 -17.15 16.09
N LEU A 140 -4.82 -17.47 14.93
CA LEU A 140 -5.76 -16.58 14.24
C LEU A 140 -7.20 -16.93 14.69
N ALA A 141 -7.99 -15.93 15.06
CA ALA A 141 -9.43 -16.08 15.23
C ALA A 141 -10.12 -15.95 13.86
N PRO A 142 -10.75 -17.00 13.30
CA PRO A 142 -11.39 -16.90 11.99
C PRO A 142 -12.61 -15.99 12.03
N GLY A 143 -12.89 -15.30 10.92
CA GLY A 143 -14.15 -14.58 10.75
C GLY A 143 -14.27 -13.23 11.47
N GLU A 144 -13.18 -12.66 11.96
CA GLU A 144 -13.21 -11.34 12.59
C GLU A 144 -13.59 -10.23 11.59
N SER A 145 -14.36 -9.24 12.05
CA SER A 145 -14.66 -8.02 11.30
C SER A 145 -14.08 -6.82 12.04
N PHE A 146 -13.49 -5.90 11.28
CA PHE A 146 -12.76 -4.76 11.83
C PHE A 146 -13.50 -3.43 11.63
N GLY A 147 -14.55 -3.38 10.80
CA GLY A 147 -15.27 -2.14 10.48
C GLY A 147 -14.33 -0.99 10.06
N PHE A 148 -14.22 0.04 10.90
CA PHE A 148 -13.34 1.20 10.69
C PHE A 148 -11.92 1.03 11.27
N ASN A 149 -11.64 -0.07 11.97
CA ASN A 149 -10.35 -0.33 12.62
C ASN A 149 -9.33 -0.93 11.64
N VAL A 150 -8.81 -0.10 10.74
CA VAL A 150 -7.82 -0.51 9.73
C VAL A 150 -6.53 -1.05 10.38
N GLN A 151 -6.09 -0.49 11.51
CA GLN A 151 -4.92 -1.00 12.24
C GLN A 151 -5.12 -2.43 12.74
N GLY A 152 -6.31 -2.72 13.30
CA GLY A 152 -6.71 -4.07 13.71
C GLY A 152 -6.67 -5.04 12.52
N PHE A 153 -7.18 -4.62 11.37
CA PHE A 153 -7.14 -5.44 10.16
C PHE A 153 -5.70 -5.71 9.67
N VAL A 154 -4.81 -4.71 9.70
CA VAL A 154 -3.38 -4.92 9.35
C VAL A 154 -2.72 -5.92 10.30
N ARG A 155 -2.98 -5.79 11.61
CA ARG A 155 -2.47 -6.73 12.62
C ARG A 155 -3.03 -8.14 12.41
N TYR A 156 -4.28 -8.26 12.00
CA TYR A 156 -4.92 -9.53 11.68
C TYR A 156 -4.25 -10.21 10.48
N LEU A 157 -3.99 -9.47 9.39
CA LEU A 157 -3.25 -9.97 8.23
C LEU A 157 -1.82 -10.41 8.61
N ALA A 158 -1.13 -9.61 9.42
CA ALA A 158 0.19 -9.97 9.94
C ALA A 158 0.14 -11.27 10.78
N THR A 159 -0.89 -11.42 11.62
CA THR A 159 -1.11 -12.65 12.40
C THR A 159 -1.34 -13.84 11.48
N ALA A 160 -2.20 -13.69 10.47
CA ALA A 160 -2.52 -14.75 9.50
C ALA A 160 -1.28 -15.23 8.75
N MET A 161 -0.42 -14.31 8.28
CA MET A 161 0.84 -14.66 7.64
C MET A 161 1.81 -15.33 8.62
N ASN A 162 1.91 -14.85 9.86
CA ASN A 162 2.80 -15.41 10.86
C ASN A 162 2.48 -16.86 11.24
N VAL A 163 1.18 -17.20 11.31
CA VAL A 163 0.74 -18.56 11.66
C VAL A 163 0.49 -19.45 10.45
N GLY A 164 0.73 -18.95 9.23
CA GLY A 164 0.46 -19.69 7.99
C GLY A 164 -1.02 -20.06 7.81
N ALA A 165 -1.93 -19.14 8.16
CA ALA A 165 -3.36 -19.38 8.09
C ALA A 165 -3.85 -19.53 6.64
N ASP A 166 -4.88 -20.35 6.44
CA ASP A 166 -5.57 -20.46 5.16
C ASP A 166 -6.26 -19.13 4.80
N SER A 167 -6.17 -18.75 3.53
CA SER A 167 -6.89 -17.62 2.94
C SER A 167 -8.40 -17.65 3.18
N GLU A 168 -9.00 -18.84 3.31
CA GLU A 168 -10.43 -19.02 3.60
C GLU A 168 -10.79 -18.57 5.03
N ALA A 169 -9.88 -18.72 5.99
CA ALA A 169 -10.07 -18.24 7.36
C ALA A 169 -10.01 -16.70 7.45
N VAL A 170 -9.23 -16.07 6.55
CA VAL A 170 -9.05 -14.62 6.45
C VAL A 170 -10.10 -13.95 5.58
N ARG A 171 -10.73 -14.71 4.67
CA ARG A 171 -11.69 -14.19 3.68
C ARG A 171 -12.79 -13.30 4.28
N PRO A 172 -13.46 -13.66 5.40
CA PRO A 172 -14.54 -12.80 5.92
C PRO A 172 -14.02 -11.43 6.39
N ALA A 173 -12.83 -11.37 6.98
CA ALA A 173 -12.20 -10.11 7.38
C ALA A 173 -11.84 -9.25 6.16
N TRP A 174 -11.30 -9.88 5.11
CA TRP A 174 -11.01 -9.23 3.83
C TRP A 174 -12.28 -8.67 3.18
N GLU A 175 -13.34 -9.46 3.08
CA GLU A 175 -14.61 -9.05 2.49
C GLU A 175 -15.23 -7.88 3.25
N SER A 176 -15.23 -7.95 4.59
CA SER A 176 -15.69 -6.86 5.44
C SER A 176 -14.89 -5.58 5.23
N PHE A 177 -13.57 -5.67 5.04
CA PHE A 177 -12.72 -4.52 4.73
C PHE A 177 -13.06 -3.89 3.36
N VAL A 178 -13.24 -4.72 2.33
CA VAL A 178 -13.62 -4.25 0.97
C VAL A 178 -15.00 -3.60 0.99
N GLU A 179 -15.98 -4.17 1.69
CA GLU A 179 -17.33 -3.61 1.83
C GLU A 179 -17.34 -2.29 2.61
N GLY A 180 -16.47 -2.16 3.61
CA GLY A 180 -16.27 -0.91 4.37
C GLY A 180 -15.49 0.17 3.61
N PHE A 181 -14.77 -0.20 2.54
CA PHE A 181 -13.85 0.69 1.84
C PHE A 181 -14.50 2.00 1.33
N PRO A 182 -15.68 2.00 0.67
CA PRO A 182 -16.28 3.25 0.18
C PRO A 182 -16.50 4.29 1.29
N LYS A 183 -16.92 3.85 2.48
CA LYS A 183 -17.09 4.73 3.65
C LYS A 183 -15.74 5.23 4.18
N ASN A 184 -14.75 4.35 4.29
CA ASN A 184 -13.39 4.72 4.70
C ASN A 184 -12.75 5.73 3.73
N LYS A 185 -12.97 5.55 2.43
CA LYS A 185 -12.48 6.46 1.38
C LYS A 185 -13.18 7.81 1.44
N ALA A 186 -14.51 7.83 1.57
CA ALA A 186 -15.29 9.08 1.68
C ALA A 186 -14.90 9.90 2.92
N ALA A 187 -14.48 9.24 4.01
CA ALA A 187 -13.98 9.88 5.22
C ALA A 187 -12.47 10.21 5.17
N GLU A 188 -11.81 10.06 4.02
CA GLU A 188 -10.36 10.25 3.81
C GLU A 188 -9.46 9.39 4.73
N ARG A 189 -10.00 8.30 5.29
CA ARG A 189 -9.27 7.37 6.16
C ARG A 189 -8.51 6.32 5.37
N ALA A 190 -8.92 6.05 4.14
CA ALA A 190 -8.26 5.15 3.20
C ALA A 190 -8.21 5.75 1.79
N SER A 191 -7.24 5.31 1.01
CA SER A 191 -7.01 5.66 -0.39
C SER A 191 -7.12 4.40 -1.27
N TRP A 192 -7.21 4.54 -2.58
CA TRP A 192 -7.17 3.40 -3.50
C TRP A 192 -5.86 2.63 -3.37
N SER A 193 -4.76 3.33 -3.10
CA SER A 193 -3.47 2.71 -2.79
C SER A 193 -3.54 1.81 -1.55
N ASP A 194 -4.24 2.25 -0.50
CA ASP A 194 -4.40 1.46 0.73
C ASP A 194 -5.20 0.16 0.46
N LEU A 195 -6.24 0.24 -0.38
CA LEU A 195 -7.00 -0.94 -0.83
C LEU A 195 -6.13 -1.92 -1.62
N LEU A 196 -5.28 -1.42 -2.51
CA LEU A 196 -4.37 -2.25 -3.29
C LEU A 196 -3.31 -2.95 -2.43
N TRP A 197 -2.76 -2.26 -1.44
CA TRP A 197 -1.85 -2.90 -0.48
C TRP A 197 -2.56 -3.98 0.33
N ALA A 198 -3.77 -3.71 0.82
CA ALA A 198 -4.57 -4.71 1.51
C ALA A 198 -4.88 -5.93 0.60
N ALA A 199 -5.20 -5.69 -0.66
CA ALA A 199 -5.43 -6.74 -1.64
C ALA A 199 -4.17 -7.58 -1.90
N ARG A 200 -2.99 -6.95 -2.01
CA ARG A 200 -1.72 -7.66 -2.15
C ARG A 200 -1.42 -8.52 -0.92
N ALA A 201 -1.60 -7.97 0.28
CA ALA A 201 -1.41 -8.71 1.52
C ALA A 201 -2.32 -9.95 1.58
N TYR A 202 -3.60 -9.81 1.23
CA TYR A 202 -4.54 -10.92 1.22
C TYR A 202 -4.25 -11.93 0.09
N PHE A 203 -4.32 -11.51 -1.17
CA PHE A 203 -4.24 -12.43 -2.31
C PHE A 203 -2.84 -13.02 -2.51
N ALA A 204 -1.79 -12.21 -2.41
CA ALA A 204 -0.42 -12.68 -2.61
C ALA A 204 0.24 -13.14 -1.31
N GLY A 205 0.09 -12.37 -0.22
CA GLY A 205 0.71 -12.68 1.06
C GLY A 205 0.12 -13.91 1.74
N VAL A 206 -1.21 -13.95 1.91
CA VAL A 206 -1.92 -15.09 2.53
C VAL A 206 -2.29 -16.16 1.50
N GLY A 207 -2.87 -15.74 0.37
CA GLY A 207 -3.38 -16.64 -0.67
C GLY A 207 -2.34 -17.21 -1.63
N GLY A 208 -1.07 -16.78 -1.53
CA GLY A 208 0.03 -17.27 -2.37
C GLY A 208 -0.10 -16.96 -3.87
N ARG A 209 -1.01 -16.06 -4.28
CA ARG A 209 -1.20 -15.71 -5.69
C ARG A 209 -0.03 -14.87 -6.21
N PRO A 210 0.32 -14.98 -7.51
CA PRO A 210 1.29 -14.07 -8.11
C PRO A 210 0.85 -12.60 -7.97
N VAL A 211 1.77 -11.72 -7.57
CA VAL A 211 1.49 -10.28 -7.39
C VAL A 211 0.84 -9.67 -8.63
N ALA A 212 1.32 -10.01 -9.83
CA ALA A 212 0.78 -9.52 -11.11
C ALA A 212 -0.68 -9.89 -11.40
N ARG A 213 -1.29 -10.78 -10.60
CA ARG A 213 -2.70 -11.19 -10.71
C ARG A 213 -3.59 -10.61 -9.61
N VAL A 214 -3.00 -9.85 -8.67
CA VAL A 214 -3.73 -9.21 -7.57
C VAL A 214 -4.73 -8.19 -8.09
N GLY A 215 -4.32 -7.35 -9.06
CA GLY A 215 -5.19 -6.33 -9.64
C GLY A 215 -6.47 -6.90 -10.25
N GLU A 216 -6.34 -7.99 -11.01
CA GLU A 216 -7.48 -8.70 -11.59
C GLU A 216 -8.40 -9.29 -10.52
N SER A 217 -7.82 -9.90 -9.48
CA SER A 217 -8.57 -10.51 -8.38
C SER A 217 -9.36 -9.47 -7.59
N LEU A 218 -8.78 -8.29 -7.38
CA LEU A 218 -9.44 -7.17 -6.72
C LEU A 218 -10.55 -6.58 -7.60
N HIS A 219 -10.27 -6.32 -8.87
CA HIS A 219 -11.25 -5.79 -9.82
C HIS A 219 -12.51 -6.67 -9.90
N ALA A 220 -12.32 -7.99 -10.02
CA ALA A 220 -13.42 -8.95 -10.05
C ALA A 220 -14.34 -8.88 -8.81
N ARG A 221 -13.81 -8.45 -7.65
CA ARG A 221 -14.58 -8.32 -6.40
C ARG A 221 -15.34 -7.01 -6.29
N VAL A 222 -14.83 -5.93 -6.89
CA VAL A 222 -15.43 -4.58 -6.82
C VAL A 222 -16.34 -4.24 -7.99
N LYS A 223 -16.30 -5.04 -9.06
CA LYS A 223 -17.13 -4.82 -10.24
C LYS A 223 -18.61 -4.75 -9.84
N PRO A 224 -19.35 -3.71 -10.25
CA PRO A 224 -20.80 -3.68 -10.10
C PRO A 224 -21.39 -4.88 -10.85
N VAL A 225 -22.26 -5.65 -10.18
CA VAL A 225 -23.12 -6.63 -10.85
C VAL A 225 -24.11 -5.90 -11.75
#